data_AF-A0A8X6VFN1-F1
#
_entry.id   AF-A0A8X6VFN1-F1
#
_cell.length_a   1.000
_cell.length_b   1.000
_cell.length_c   1.000
_cell.angle_alpha   90.00
_cell.angle_beta   90.00
_cell.angle_gamma   90.00
#
_symmetry.space_group_name_H-M   'P 1'
#
loop_
_entity.id
_entity.type
_entity.pdbx_description
1 polymer ?
#
loop_
_entity_poly.entity_id
_entity_poly.type
_entity_poly.pdbx_seq_one_letter_code
_entity_poly.pdbx_strand_id
1 'polypeptide(L)'
;MVKFHDTISKKINDKYFGIKVHVALKKGHFPDHEAEKFTKNATNAYHRALAYIEKWYPFENQYYKTFSCLNLECGRLPTLDQLLELWSISPWKQQTPPEQIYDELAALQSVFPSLKLEGNSIEMWCKFFQKEEAPNLLKIVQFVCSVPVSNALWNVCSASLID
;
A
#
# COMPACT_ATOMS: atom_id res chain seq x y z
N MET A 1 3.82 4.70 4.58
CA MET A 1 4.65 5.89 4.23
C MET A 1 3.83 7.10 3.83
N VAL A 2 2.76 6.95 3.03
CA VAL A 2 1.83 8.04 2.66
C VAL A 2 1.32 8.83 3.88
N LYS A 3 0.76 8.15 4.90
CA LYS A 3 0.32 8.81 6.15
C LYS A 3 1.42 9.65 6.83
N PHE A 4 2.67 9.20 6.77
CA PHE A 4 3.80 9.90 7.39
C PHE A 4 4.20 11.13 6.58
N HIS A 5 4.28 10.99 5.25
CA HIS A 5 4.46 12.11 4.32
C HIS A 5 3.41 13.19 4.54
N ASP A 6 2.13 12.82 4.51
CA ASP A 6 1.01 13.76 4.65
C ASP A 6 1.01 14.44 6.03
N THR A 7 1.39 13.70 7.07
CA THR A 7 1.54 14.24 8.43
C THR A 7 2.65 15.29 8.48
N ILE A 8 3.80 15.08 7.82
CA ILE A 8 4.88 16.08 7.80
C ILE A 8 4.45 17.30 6.99
N SER A 9 3.84 17.10 5.82
CA SER A 9 3.32 18.20 4.99
C SER A 9 2.30 19.05 5.74
N LYS A 10 1.38 18.41 6.47
CA LYS A 10 0.42 19.11 7.33
C LYS A 10 1.10 19.89 8.45
N LYS A 11 2.10 19.31 9.12
CA LYS A 11 2.87 19.99 10.17
C LYS A 11 3.63 21.22 9.65
N ILE A 12 4.14 21.18 8.42
CA ILE A 12 4.78 22.33 7.78
C ILE A 12 3.75 23.45 7.55
N ASN A 13 2.60 23.12 6.95
CA ASN A 13 1.52 24.08 6.66
C ASN A 13 0.97 24.72 7.94
N ASP A 14 0.77 23.93 8.98
CA ASP A 14 0.26 24.37 10.28
C ASP A 14 1.34 25.05 11.15
N LYS A 15 2.60 25.10 10.68
CA LYS A 15 3.79 25.50 11.46
C LYS A 15 3.84 24.82 12.84
N TYR A 16 3.48 23.54 12.87
CA TYR A 16 3.37 22.75 14.10
C TYR A 16 4.66 21.97 14.38
N PHE A 17 5.37 22.33 15.45
CA PHE A 17 6.64 21.71 15.86
C PHE A 17 6.53 20.91 17.17
N GLY A 18 5.30 20.52 17.55
CA GLY A 18 5.00 19.85 18.80
C GLY A 18 4.38 20.76 19.86
N ILE A 19 3.57 20.19 20.75
CA ILE A 19 2.73 20.95 21.69
C ILE A 19 3.55 21.84 22.65
N LYS A 20 4.69 21.35 23.14
CA LYS A 20 5.57 22.11 24.04
C LYS A 20 6.13 23.36 23.35
N VAL A 21 6.54 23.22 22.09
CA VAL A 21 7.07 24.32 21.29
C VAL A 21 5.96 25.32 20.96
N HIS A 22 4.78 24.84 20.57
CA HIS A 22 3.61 25.67 20.31
C HIS A 22 3.23 26.54 21.51
N VAL A 23 3.23 25.95 22.71
CA VAL A 23 2.97 26.67 23.96
C VAL A 23 4.09 27.68 24.27
N ALA A 24 5.35 27.30 24.10
CA ALA A 24 6.48 28.18 24.39
C ALA A 24 6.57 29.39 23.45
N LEU A 25 6.28 29.18 22.15
CA LEU A 25 6.22 30.25 21.15
C LEU A 25 5.03 31.19 21.40
N LYS A 26 3.85 30.66 21.75
CA LYS A 26 2.67 31.48 22.08
C LYS A 26 2.82 32.28 23.37
N LYS A 27 3.53 31.74 24.36
CA LYS A 27 3.75 32.41 25.65
C LYS A 27 4.85 33.47 25.60
N GLY A 28 5.49 33.70 24.46
CA GLY A 28 6.54 34.71 24.31
C GLY A 28 7.76 34.42 25.20
N HIS A 29 8.06 33.15 25.47
CA HIS A 29 9.20 32.78 26.32
C HIS A 29 10.57 33.10 25.69
N PHE A 30 10.59 33.46 24.40
CA PHE A 30 11.79 33.76 23.63
C PHE A 30 11.67 35.13 22.97
N PRO A 31 12.79 35.85 22.80
CA PRO A 31 12.84 37.00 21.91
C PRO A 31 12.43 36.61 20.48
N ASP A 32 11.78 37.54 19.77
CA ASP A 32 11.23 37.28 18.42
C ASP A 32 12.27 36.72 17.46
N HIS A 33 13.51 37.23 17.51
CA HIS A 33 14.60 36.77 16.64
C HIS A 33 14.99 35.29 16.89
N GLU A 34 14.91 34.80 18.13
CA GLU A 34 15.20 33.41 18.46
C GLU A 34 14.04 32.50 18.05
N ALA A 35 12.80 32.95 18.24
CA ALA A 35 11.59 32.26 17.82
C ALA A 35 11.55 32.10 16.28
N GLU A 36 11.92 33.14 15.54
CA GLU A 36 12.03 33.10 14.07
C GLU A 36 13.15 32.15 13.62
N LYS A 37 14.34 32.24 14.23
CA LYS A 37 15.46 31.34 13.93
C LYS A 37 15.11 29.88 14.17
N PHE A 38 14.46 29.58 15.29
CA PHE A 38 13.97 28.24 15.60
C PHE A 38 12.97 27.76 14.53
N THR A 39 11.96 28.58 14.24
CA THR A 39 10.90 28.25 13.26
C THR A 39 11.50 27.91 11.91
N LYS A 40 12.43 28.74 11.42
CA LYS A 40 13.16 28.50 10.16
C LYS A 40 13.90 27.17 10.17
N ASN A 41 14.64 26.87 11.26
CA ASN A 41 15.41 25.63 11.37
C ASN A 41 14.52 24.39 11.45
N ALA A 42 13.42 24.47 12.21
CA ALA A 42 12.46 23.39 12.37
C ALA A 42 11.73 23.09 11.06
N THR A 43 11.27 24.12 10.35
CA THR A 43 10.69 24.00 9.00
C THR A 43 11.69 23.37 8.02
N ASN A 44 12.96 23.79 8.05
CA ASN A 44 14.01 23.18 7.22
C ASN A 44 14.29 21.72 7.57
N ALA A 45 14.12 21.31 8.82
CA ALA A 45 14.23 19.90 9.21
C ALA A 45 13.08 19.07 8.62
N TYR A 46 11.85 19.59 8.63
CA TYR A 46 10.70 18.94 7.99
C TYR A 46 10.82 18.86 6.48
N HIS A 47 11.28 19.91 5.79
CA HIS A 47 11.57 19.85 4.36
C HIS A 47 12.63 18.79 4.02
N ARG A 48 13.69 18.67 4.82
CA ARG A 48 14.70 17.61 4.65
C ARG A 48 14.11 16.22 4.85
N ALA A 49 13.22 16.05 5.83
CA ALA A 49 12.52 14.79 6.06
C ALA A 49 11.62 14.44 4.87
N LEU A 50 10.83 15.39 4.34
CA LEU A 50 10.02 15.17 3.14
C LEU A 50 10.88 14.80 1.93
N ALA A 51 11.89 15.62 1.63
CA ALA A 51 12.77 15.37 0.49
C ALA A 51 13.47 14.00 0.57
N TYR A 52 13.82 13.53 1.78
CA TYR A 52 14.34 12.19 1.98
C TYR A 52 13.29 11.12 1.62
N ILE A 53 12.06 11.28 2.09
CA ILE A 53 11.00 10.31 1.80
C ILE A 53 10.67 10.32 0.31
N GLU A 54 10.51 11.48 -0.31
CA GLU A 54 10.24 11.63 -1.74
C GLU A 54 11.35 11.07 -2.62
N LYS A 55 12.62 11.22 -2.21
CA LYS A 55 13.76 10.66 -2.94
C LYS A 55 13.81 9.14 -2.89
N TRP A 56 13.53 8.55 -1.73
CA TRP A 56 13.77 7.13 -1.49
C TRP A 56 12.50 6.27 -1.51
N TYR A 57 11.32 6.90 -1.51
CA TYR A 57 10.03 6.21 -1.54
C TYR A 57 9.27 6.60 -2.81
N PRO A 58 9.12 5.69 -3.78
CA PRO A 58 8.22 5.92 -4.90
C PRO A 58 6.78 5.87 -4.39
N PHE A 59 6.19 7.04 -4.14
CA PHE A 59 4.79 7.17 -3.72
C PHE A 59 3.81 6.68 -4.80
N GLU A 60 4.24 6.74 -6.06
CA GLU A 60 3.60 6.07 -7.19
C GLU A 60 4.14 4.64 -7.31
N ASN A 61 3.89 3.80 -6.32
CA ASN A 61 4.33 2.42 -6.40
C ASN A 61 3.36 1.62 -7.29
N GLN A 62 3.53 1.78 -8.62
CA GLN A 62 2.69 1.16 -9.65
C GLN A 62 2.52 -0.34 -9.43
N TYR A 63 3.59 -1.04 -9.03
CA TYR A 63 3.57 -2.48 -8.77
C TYR A 63 2.55 -2.88 -7.70
N TYR A 64 2.48 -2.19 -6.56
CA TYR A 64 1.49 -2.51 -5.52
C TYR A 64 0.06 -2.14 -5.95
N LYS A 65 -0.12 -1.14 -6.82
CA LYS A 65 -1.42 -0.89 -7.44
C LYS A 65 -1.82 -2.06 -8.33
N THR A 66 -0.92 -2.57 -9.17
CA THR A 66 -1.16 -3.76 -10.00
C THR A 66 -1.47 -4.99 -9.14
N PHE A 67 -0.84 -5.16 -7.97
CA PHE A 67 -1.08 -6.30 -7.07
C PHE A 67 -2.45 -6.27 -6.39
N SER A 68 -3.08 -5.10 -6.28
CA SER A 68 -4.35 -4.92 -5.56
C SER A 68 -5.51 -5.72 -6.13
N CYS A 69 -5.44 -6.14 -7.41
CA CYS A 69 -6.47 -6.97 -8.04
C CYS A 69 -6.61 -8.37 -7.41
N LEU A 70 -5.57 -8.84 -6.70
CA LEU A 70 -5.61 -10.10 -5.97
C LEU A 70 -6.27 -9.96 -4.58
N ASN A 71 -6.68 -8.76 -4.16
CA ASN A 71 -7.38 -8.56 -2.90
C ASN A 71 -8.86 -8.97 -3.01
N LEU A 72 -9.15 -10.18 -2.55
CA LEU A 72 -10.48 -10.79 -2.58
C LEU A 72 -11.42 -10.26 -1.50
N GLU A 73 -10.90 -9.61 -0.45
CA GLU A 73 -11.70 -9.07 0.68
C GLU A 73 -12.67 -7.99 0.23
N CYS A 74 -12.34 -7.24 -0.82
CA CYS A 74 -13.20 -6.19 -1.37
C CYS A 74 -14.41 -6.74 -2.15
N GLY A 75 -14.60 -8.07 -2.19
CA GLY A 75 -15.71 -8.71 -2.89
C GLY A 75 -15.61 -8.62 -4.41
N ARG A 76 -14.44 -8.25 -4.93
CA ARG A 76 -14.13 -8.12 -6.36
C ARG A 76 -13.11 -9.18 -6.75
N LEU A 77 -13.33 -9.80 -7.90
CA LEU A 77 -12.40 -10.75 -8.49
C LEU A 77 -11.43 -10.02 -9.43
N PRO A 78 -10.20 -10.53 -9.61
CA PRO A 78 -9.30 -10.03 -10.65
C PRO A 78 -9.92 -10.25 -12.03
N THR A 79 -9.68 -9.32 -12.93
CA THR A 79 -9.99 -9.49 -14.37
C THR A 79 -8.86 -10.22 -15.07
N LEU A 80 -9.14 -10.80 -16.25
CA LEU A 80 -8.11 -11.44 -17.06
C LEU A 80 -6.97 -10.46 -17.38
N ASP A 81 -7.30 -9.24 -17.82
CA ASP A 81 -6.29 -8.22 -18.15
C ASP A 81 -5.37 -7.90 -16.96
N GLN A 82 -5.92 -7.82 -15.75
CA GLN A 82 -5.12 -7.61 -14.53
C GLN A 82 -4.19 -8.79 -14.22
N LEU A 83 -4.64 -10.03 -14.46
CA LEU A 83 -3.80 -11.22 -14.30
C LEU A 83 -2.69 -11.28 -15.37
N LEU A 84 -2.99 -10.88 -16.60
CA LEU A 84 -2.01 -10.77 -17.68
C LEU A 84 -1.00 -9.66 -17.41
N GLU A 85 -1.42 -8.54 -16.82
CA GLU A 85 -0.54 -7.48 -16.35
C GLU A 85 0.43 -8.01 -15.29
N LEU A 86 -0.09 -8.74 -14.28
CA LEU A 86 0.74 -9.40 -13.26
C LEU A 86 1.72 -10.41 -13.85
N TRP A 87 1.28 -11.18 -14.84
CA TRP A 87 2.16 -12.10 -15.57
C TRP A 87 3.31 -11.35 -16.26
N SER A 88 3.02 -10.22 -16.91
CA SER A 88 3.99 -9.43 -17.66
C SER A 88 5.12 -8.84 -16.80
N ILE A 89 4.88 -8.65 -15.50
CA ILE A 89 5.86 -8.17 -14.53
C ILE A 89 6.49 -9.29 -13.70
N SER A 90 6.01 -10.53 -13.84
CA SER A 90 6.54 -11.71 -13.16
C SER A 90 7.88 -12.18 -13.76
N PRO A 91 8.64 -13.04 -13.06
CA PRO A 91 9.85 -13.66 -13.61
C PRO A 91 9.60 -14.45 -14.90
N TRP A 92 8.36 -14.84 -15.15
CA TRP A 92 7.95 -15.63 -16.32
C TRP A 92 7.49 -14.79 -17.50
N LYS A 93 7.66 -13.46 -17.47
CA LYS A 93 7.23 -12.55 -18.54
C LYS A 93 7.72 -12.88 -19.96
N GLN A 94 8.83 -13.63 -20.07
CA GLN A 94 9.37 -14.07 -21.35
C GLN A 94 8.62 -15.28 -21.93
N GLN A 95 7.78 -15.92 -21.14
CA GLN A 95 6.92 -17.02 -21.53
C GLN A 95 5.55 -16.48 -21.94
N THR A 96 4.98 -17.03 -22.99
CA THR A 96 3.59 -16.75 -23.37
C THR A 96 2.67 -17.08 -22.20
N PRO A 97 1.72 -16.20 -21.83
CA PRO A 97 0.73 -16.49 -20.81
C PRO A 97 -0.02 -17.79 -21.12
N PRO A 98 -0.16 -18.71 -20.16
CA PRO A 98 -0.96 -19.91 -20.34
C PRO A 98 -2.43 -19.57 -20.61
N GLU A 99 -3.03 -20.18 -21.63
CA GLU A 99 -4.47 -20.07 -21.92
C GLU A 99 -5.31 -20.50 -20.71
N GLN A 100 -4.79 -21.44 -19.92
CA GLN A 100 -5.40 -21.97 -18.70
C GLN A 100 -5.62 -20.89 -17.63
N ILE A 101 -4.97 -19.72 -17.69
CA ILE A 101 -5.28 -18.61 -16.76
C ILE A 101 -6.76 -18.22 -16.86
N TYR A 102 -7.35 -18.26 -18.06
CA TYR A 102 -8.77 -17.97 -18.24
C TYR A 102 -9.66 -19.03 -17.58
N ASP A 103 -9.34 -20.31 -17.79
CA ASP A 103 -10.10 -21.42 -17.21
C ASP A 103 -10.01 -21.41 -15.67
N GLU A 104 -8.82 -21.17 -15.13
CA GLU A 104 -8.59 -21.04 -13.70
C GLU A 104 -9.31 -19.81 -13.10
N LEU A 105 -9.40 -18.71 -13.84
CA LEU A 105 -10.20 -17.54 -13.46
C LEU A 105 -11.70 -17.87 -13.45
N ALA A 106 -12.18 -18.63 -14.43
CA ALA A 106 -13.57 -19.07 -14.47
C ALA A 106 -13.90 -20.01 -13.29
N ALA A 107 -12.97 -20.90 -12.93
CA ALA A 107 -13.07 -21.73 -11.73
C ALA A 107 -13.10 -20.88 -10.44
N LEU A 108 -12.26 -19.83 -10.36
CA LEU A 108 -12.32 -18.89 -9.25
C LEU A 108 -13.69 -18.20 -9.17
N GLN A 109 -14.25 -17.75 -10.30
CA GLN A 109 -15.57 -17.11 -10.36
C GLN A 109 -16.69 -18.03 -9.87
N SER A 110 -16.63 -19.33 -10.18
CA SER A 110 -17.65 -20.30 -9.75
C SER A 110 -17.57 -20.58 -8.25
N VAL A 111 -16.36 -20.64 -7.68
CA VAL A 111 -16.13 -20.97 -6.27
C VAL A 111 -16.22 -19.72 -5.38
N PHE A 112 -15.98 -18.51 -5.89
CA PHE A 112 -15.93 -17.26 -5.14
C PHE A 112 -17.15 -16.99 -4.24
N PRO A 113 -18.41 -17.22 -4.67
CA PRO A 113 -19.57 -17.08 -3.79
C PRO A 113 -19.49 -17.94 -2.51
N SER A 114 -18.81 -19.09 -2.58
CA SER A 114 -18.60 -20.00 -1.44
C SER A 114 -17.37 -19.65 -0.58
N LEU A 115 -16.49 -18.76 -1.08
CA LEU A 115 -15.30 -18.28 -0.36
C LEU A 115 -15.63 -17.07 0.53
N LYS A 116 -16.69 -16.33 0.19
CA LYS A 116 -17.23 -15.25 1.02
C LYS A 116 -17.76 -15.83 2.33
N LEU A 117 -16.98 -15.74 3.40
CA LEU A 117 -17.43 -15.34 4.75
C LEU A 117 -16.39 -15.50 5.88
N GLU A 118 -15.21 -16.07 5.66
CA GLU A 118 -14.23 -16.20 6.75
C GLU A 118 -12.79 -16.04 6.23
N GLY A 119 -12.19 -14.89 6.52
CA GLY A 119 -10.74 -14.73 6.47
C GLY A 119 -10.21 -13.53 5.69
N ASN A 120 -8.90 -13.31 5.79
CA ASN A 120 -8.20 -12.35 4.95
C ASN A 120 -8.00 -12.88 3.51
N SER A 121 -7.59 -12.02 2.59
CA SER A 121 -7.45 -12.37 1.17
C SER A 121 -6.53 -13.57 0.94
N ILE A 122 -5.49 -13.76 1.77
CA ILE A 122 -4.55 -14.89 1.64
C ILE A 122 -5.24 -16.19 2.02
N GLU A 123 -6.04 -16.20 3.08
CA GLU A 123 -6.83 -17.36 3.49
C GLU A 123 -7.84 -17.76 2.41
N MET A 124 -8.45 -16.78 1.73
CA MET A 124 -9.35 -17.04 0.60
C MET A 124 -8.62 -17.71 -0.57
N TRP A 125 -7.43 -17.23 -0.93
CA TRP A 125 -6.59 -17.87 -1.95
C TRP A 125 -6.19 -19.30 -1.56
N CYS A 126 -5.77 -19.51 -0.31
CA CYS A 126 -5.46 -20.86 0.19
C CYS A 126 -6.66 -21.80 0.08
N LYS A 127 -7.87 -21.34 0.46
CA LYS A 127 -9.11 -22.13 0.34
C LYS A 127 -9.46 -22.44 -1.12
N PHE A 128 -9.21 -21.51 -2.04
CA PHE A 128 -9.40 -21.75 -3.47
C PHE A 128 -8.46 -22.85 -3.98
N PHE A 129 -7.14 -22.74 -3.70
CA PHE A 129 -6.14 -23.72 -4.15
C PHE A 129 -6.26 -25.10 -3.48
N GLN A 130 -7.00 -25.22 -2.38
CA GLN A 130 -7.37 -26.51 -1.78
C GLN A 130 -8.51 -27.21 -2.54
N LYS A 131 -9.35 -26.45 -3.25
CA LYS A 131 -10.55 -26.97 -3.94
C LYS A 131 -10.32 -27.15 -5.44
N GLU A 132 -9.57 -26.23 -6.04
CA GLU A 132 -9.37 -26.16 -7.49
C GLU A 132 -7.89 -26.29 -7.83
N GLU A 133 -7.57 -27.08 -8.85
CA GLU A 133 -6.23 -27.13 -9.43
C GLU A 133 -6.03 -25.90 -10.33
N ALA A 134 -5.41 -24.87 -9.77
CA ALA A 134 -5.12 -23.62 -10.48
C ALA A 134 -3.62 -23.25 -10.40
N PRO A 135 -2.74 -24.03 -11.07
CA PRO A 135 -1.29 -23.88 -10.94
C PRO A 135 -0.76 -22.55 -11.48
N ASN A 136 -1.42 -21.92 -12.46
CA ASN A 136 -0.95 -20.66 -13.05
C ASN A 136 -1.33 -19.45 -12.19
N LEU A 137 -2.56 -19.44 -11.65
CA LEU A 137 -2.98 -18.48 -10.64
C LEU A 137 -2.15 -18.63 -9.37
N LEU A 138 -1.85 -19.87 -8.93
CA LEU A 138 -1.00 -20.11 -7.76
C LEU A 138 0.38 -19.47 -7.93
N LYS A 139 0.99 -19.67 -9.10
CA LYS A 139 2.25 -19.02 -9.48
C LYS A 139 2.16 -17.50 -9.38
N ILE A 140 1.14 -16.87 -9.97
CA ILE A 140 0.94 -15.42 -9.91
C ILE A 140 0.80 -14.93 -8.46
N VAL A 141 -0.03 -15.60 -7.66
CA VAL A 141 -0.24 -15.25 -6.24
C VAL A 141 1.04 -15.42 -5.44
N GLN A 142 1.77 -16.51 -5.62
CA GLN A 142 3.07 -16.75 -4.96
C GLN A 142 4.09 -15.68 -5.31
N PHE A 143 4.16 -15.27 -6.58
CA PHE A 143 5.03 -14.19 -7.01
C PHE A 143 4.70 -12.90 -6.25
N VAL A 144 3.44 -12.48 -6.23
CA VAL A 144 3.02 -11.25 -5.52
C VAL A 144 3.31 -11.35 -4.01
N CYS A 145 3.03 -12.49 -3.38
CA CYS A 145 3.30 -12.73 -1.96
C CYS A 145 4.80 -12.79 -1.63
N SER A 146 5.66 -13.11 -2.60
CA SER A 146 7.11 -13.12 -2.44
C SER A 146 7.73 -11.72 -2.48
N VAL A 147 7.01 -10.73 -3.02
CA VAL A 147 7.47 -9.33 -3.02
C VAL A 147 7.35 -8.81 -1.59
N PRO A 148 8.47 -8.47 -0.92
CA PRO A 148 8.40 -7.97 0.44
C PRO A 148 7.55 -6.71 0.46
N VAL A 149 6.55 -6.71 1.32
CA VAL A 149 5.78 -5.49 1.62
C VAL A 149 6.76 -4.56 2.31
N SER A 150 7.34 -3.61 1.57
CA SER A 150 8.23 -2.58 2.16
C SER A 150 7.55 -2.04 3.41
N ASN A 151 8.17 -2.25 4.59
CA ASN A 151 7.89 -1.92 6.01
C ASN A 151 6.78 -0.91 6.40
N ALA A 152 5.73 -0.69 5.60
CA ALA A 152 4.94 0.54 5.65
C ALA A 152 3.53 0.45 5.05
N LEU A 153 3.04 -0.75 4.67
CA LEU A 153 1.79 -0.92 3.91
C LEU A 153 0.67 -1.70 4.63
N TRP A 154 0.92 -2.32 5.79
CA TRP A 154 -0.10 -3.01 6.58
C TRP A 154 -1.21 -2.11 7.18
N ASN A 155 -1.24 -0.80 6.88
CA ASN A 155 -2.16 0.16 7.49
C ASN A 155 -3.20 0.79 6.54
N VAL A 156 -3.47 0.16 5.38
CA VAL A 156 -4.47 0.70 4.42
C VAL A 156 -5.80 -0.06 4.43
N CYS A 157 -5.88 -1.28 4.98
CA CYS A 157 -7.17 -1.98 5.14
C CYS A 157 -7.79 -1.85 6.55
N SER A 158 -7.15 -1.16 7.49
CA SER A 158 -7.73 -0.87 8.82
C SER A 158 -8.41 0.51 8.92
N ALA A 159 -8.56 1.24 7.81
CA ALA A 159 -9.10 2.61 7.80
C ALA A 159 -10.56 2.72 7.29
N SER A 160 -11.25 1.59 7.04
CA SER A 160 -12.65 1.57 6.63
C SER A 160 -13.58 0.91 7.66
N LEU A 161 -13.20 0.90 8.94
CA LEU A 161 -14.00 0.39 10.06
C LEU A 161 -14.01 1.35 11.27
N ILE A 162 -14.03 2.66 11.01
CA ILE A 162 -14.50 3.64 12.00
C ILE A 162 -15.33 4.69 11.24
N ASP A 163 -16.59 4.35 11.03
CA ASP A 163 -17.73 5.25 11.23
C ASP A 163 -18.80 4.45 11.98
#